data_AF-A0A378QTX5-F1
#
_entry.id   AF-A0A378QTX5-F1
#
_cell.length_a   1.000
_cell.length_b   1.000
_cell.length_c   1.000
_cell.angle_alpha   90.00
_cell.angle_beta   90.00
_cell.angle_gamma   90.00
#
_symmetry.space_group_name_H-M   'P 1'
#
loop_
_entity.id
_entity.type
_entity.pdbx_description
1 polymer ?
#
loop_
_entity_poly.entity_id
_entity_poly.type
_entity_poly.pdbx_seq_one_letter_code
_entity_poly.pdbx_strand_id
1 'polypeptide(L)'
;MTKCKILFMKLANYLIQRDKIINPIITKTFNNQEHIVRLLNDVRNDKPYFLPIINRHDLEKVILVKPRANNPRIVRQQGGFLIFGIQESKEEQAIMDENWIATKEKRLIIDAQSKQGILEQLSSFGISHQTLFPELDSQARYIIERHKDKSTKNK
;
A
#
# COMPACT_ATOMS: atom_id res chain seq x y z
N MET A 1 45.37 -13.75 12.36
CA MET A 1 44.09 -13.08 12.01
C MET A 1 43.93 -12.76 10.51
N THR A 2 45.01 -12.60 9.73
CA THR A 2 44.96 -12.09 8.35
C THR A 2 44.45 -13.09 7.30
N LYS A 3 44.79 -14.39 7.43
CA LYS A 3 44.33 -15.45 6.49
C LYS A 3 42.80 -15.63 6.48
N CYS A 4 42.14 -15.46 7.63
CA CYS A 4 40.68 -15.60 7.74
C CYS A 4 39.94 -14.44 7.05
N LYS A 5 40.43 -13.20 7.21
CA LYS A 5 39.91 -12.03 6.47
C LYS A 5 40.07 -12.19 4.94
N ILE A 6 41.23 -12.69 4.50
CA ILE A 6 41.48 -12.93 3.05
C ILE A 6 40.54 -14.01 2.51
N LEU A 7 40.34 -15.10 3.25
CA LEU A 7 39.42 -16.17 2.84
C LEU A 7 37.97 -15.66 2.78
N PHE A 8 37.54 -14.86 3.76
CA PHE A 8 36.22 -14.23 3.76
C PHE A 8 36.01 -13.30 2.56
N MET A 9 36.99 -12.45 2.23
CA MET A 9 36.92 -11.58 1.06
C MET A 9 36.89 -12.39 -0.25
N LYS A 10 37.66 -13.47 -0.36
CA LYS A 10 37.62 -14.37 -1.53
C LYS A 10 36.25 -15.04 -1.68
N LEU A 11 35.67 -15.52 -0.58
CA LEU A 11 34.34 -16.13 -0.56
C LEU A 11 33.25 -15.14 -0.96
N ALA A 12 33.27 -13.93 -0.37
CA ALA A 12 32.34 -12.86 -0.71
C ALA A 12 32.44 -12.48 -2.19
N ASN A 13 33.66 -12.36 -2.73
CA ASN A 13 33.85 -12.03 -4.13
C ASN A 13 33.39 -13.15 -5.07
N TYR A 14 33.57 -14.42 -4.69
CA TYR A 14 33.03 -15.57 -5.40
C TYR A 14 31.49 -15.56 -5.43
N LEU A 15 30.84 -15.30 -4.29
CA LEU A 15 29.37 -15.18 -4.22
C LEU A 15 28.85 -14.05 -5.11
N ILE A 16 29.49 -12.87 -5.07
CA ILE A 16 29.14 -11.73 -5.94
C ILE A 16 29.27 -12.11 -7.42
N GLN A 17 30.36 -12.78 -7.80
CA GLN A 17 30.57 -13.23 -9.18
C GLN A 17 29.53 -14.26 -9.61
N ARG A 18 29.19 -15.20 -8.73
CA ARG A 18 28.17 -16.20 -8.96
C ARG A 18 26.80 -15.55 -9.17
N ASP A 19 26.42 -14.61 -8.32
CA ASP A 19 25.12 -13.94 -8.39
C ASP A 19 24.99 -13.07 -9.66
N LYS A 20 26.10 -12.47 -10.14
CA LYS A 20 26.13 -11.78 -11.44
C LYS A 20 25.78 -12.69 -12.63
N ILE A 21 26.07 -13.98 -12.54
CA ILE A 21 25.76 -14.97 -13.59
C ILE A 21 24.35 -15.52 -13.40
N ILE A 22 23.97 -15.82 -12.16
CA ILE A 22 22.69 -16.49 -11.84
C ILE A 22 21.50 -15.53 -11.99
N ASN A 23 21.60 -14.29 -11.51
CA ASN A 23 20.47 -13.35 -11.49
C ASN A 23 19.90 -13.05 -12.88
N PRO A 24 20.72 -12.81 -13.94
CA PRO A 24 20.20 -12.66 -15.30
C PRO A 24 19.47 -13.89 -15.80
N ILE A 25 19.94 -15.10 -15.48
CA ILE A 25 19.31 -16.35 -15.88
C ILE A 25 17.95 -16.50 -15.19
N ILE A 26 17.88 -16.27 -13.87
CA ILE A 26 16.63 -16.32 -13.12
C ILE A 26 15.63 -15.30 -13.66
N THR A 27 16.08 -14.05 -13.86
CA THR A 27 15.24 -12.97 -14.39
C THR A 27 14.70 -13.32 -15.76
N LYS A 28 15.54 -13.83 -16.66
CA LYS A 28 15.13 -14.25 -18.00
C LYS A 28 14.13 -15.40 -17.95
N THR A 29 14.38 -16.42 -17.13
CA THR A 29 13.48 -17.55 -16.96
C THR A 29 12.12 -17.11 -16.42
N PHE A 30 12.10 -16.21 -15.44
CA PHE A 30 10.87 -15.64 -14.88
C PHE A 30 10.07 -14.84 -15.91
N ASN A 31 10.73 -13.92 -16.64
CA ASN A 31 10.07 -13.09 -17.65
C ASN A 31 9.56 -13.88 -18.86
N ASN A 32 10.06 -15.10 -19.09
CA ASN A 32 9.61 -15.98 -20.16
C ASN A 32 8.37 -16.81 -19.77
N GLN A 33 7.92 -16.78 -18.51
CA GLN A 33 6.72 -17.49 -18.09
C GLN A 33 5.47 -16.86 -18.71
N GLU A 34 4.54 -17.68 -19.20
CA GLU A 34 3.35 -17.23 -19.94
C GLU A 34 2.55 -16.14 -19.21
N HIS A 35 2.33 -16.32 -17.90
CA HIS A 35 1.59 -15.38 -17.08
C HIS A 35 2.33 -14.04 -16.89
N ILE A 36 3.66 -14.04 -16.84
CA ILE A 36 4.47 -12.82 -16.76
C ILE A 36 4.49 -12.09 -18.11
N VAL A 37 4.56 -12.83 -19.22
CA VAL A 37 4.42 -12.26 -20.57
C VAL A 37 3.05 -11.58 -20.74
N ARG A 38 1.97 -12.21 -20.23
CA ARG A 38 0.64 -11.60 -20.24
C ARG A 38 0.58 -10.33 -19.40
N LEU A 39 1.11 -10.37 -18.17
CA LEU A 39 1.23 -9.18 -17.32
C LEU A 39 2.00 -8.06 -18.01
N LEU A 40 3.10 -8.38 -18.68
CA LEU A 40 3.89 -7.40 -19.43
C LEU A 40 3.08 -6.75 -20.55
N ASN A 41 2.25 -7.51 -21.27
CA ASN A 41 1.37 -6.96 -22.30
C ASN A 41 0.34 -6.00 -21.68
N ASP A 42 -0.27 -6.37 -20.55
CA ASP A 42 -1.21 -5.51 -19.84
C ASP A 42 -0.54 -4.20 -19.38
N VAL A 43 0.68 -4.28 -18.83
CA VAL A 43 1.46 -3.09 -18.44
C VAL A 43 1.81 -2.24 -19.66
N ARG A 44 2.17 -2.84 -20.79
CA ARG A 44 2.51 -2.13 -22.02
C ARG A 44 1.32 -1.46 -22.69
N ASN A 45 0.11 -1.98 -22.51
CA ASN A 45 -1.10 -1.30 -22.96
C ASN A 45 -1.25 0.08 -22.30
N ASP A 46 -0.84 0.23 -21.04
CA ASP A 46 -0.84 1.53 -20.33
C ASP A 46 0.49 2.30 -20.49
N LYS A 47 1.62 1.59 -20.59
CA LYS A 47 2.98 2.15 -20.67
C LYS A 47 3.79 1.45 -21.77
N PRO A 48 3.63 1.83 -23.05
CA PRO A 48 4.22 1.11 -24.19
C PRO A 48 5.76 0.98 -24.13
N TYR A 49 6.43 1.92 -23.49
CA TYR A 49 7.88 1.96 -23.32
C TYR A 49 8.40 1.08 -22.16
N PHE A 50 7.53 0.33 -21.49
CA PHE A 50 7.95 -0.54 -20.39
C PHE A 50 8.85 -1.68 -20.89
N LEU A 51 10.04 -1.79 -20.29
CA LEU A 51 11.03 -2.79 -20.64
C LEU A 51 10.59 -4.19 -20.17
N PRO A 52 10.86 -5.26 -20.94
CA PRO A 52 10.46 -6.63 -20.62
C PRO A 52 11.37 -7.26 -19.55
N ILE A 53 11.67 -6.52 -18.49
CA ILE A 53 12.65 -6.88 -17.46
C ILE A 53 11.97 -6.68 -16.10
N ILE A 54 10.99 -7.54 -15.81
CA ILE A 54 10.29 -7.54 -14.53
C ILE A 54 11.15 -8.28 -13.51
N ASN A 55 11.43 -7.62 -12.39
CA ASN A 55 12.07 -8.27 -11.25
C ASN A 55 10.98 -8.93 -10.39
N ARG A 56 11.08 -10.25 -10.16
CA ARG A 56 10.17 -11.01 -9.30
C ARG A 56 9.99 -10.34 -7.93
N HIS A 57 11.09 -9.87 -7.33
CA HIS A 57 11.06 -9.29 -5.98
C HIS A 57 10.27 -8.00 -5.90
N ASP A 58 9.95 -7.34 -7.02
CA ASP A 58 9.07 -6.17 -6.98
C ASP A 58 7.61 -6.53 -6.69
N LEU A 59 7.20 -7.76 -7.00
CA LEU A 59 5.86 -8.28 -6.68
C LEU A 59 5.71 -8.64 -5.19
N GLU A 60 6.82 -8.79 -4.48
CA GLU A 60 6.89 -9.19 -3.07
C GLU A 60 7.03 -7.97 -2.13
N LYS A 61 7.08 -6.75 -2.67
CA LYS A 61 7.32 -5.52 -1.89
C LYS A 61 6.03 -4.85 -1.42
N VAL A 62 6.14 -4.10 -0.33
CA VAL A 62 5.15 -3.11 0.09
C VAL A 62 5.59 -1.74 -0.43
N ILE A 63 4.72 -1.06 -1.19
CA ILE A 63 5.03 0.24 -1.82
C ILE A 63 4.09 1.30 -1.28
N LEU A 64 4.65 2.41 -0.78
CA LEU A 64 3.90 3.62 -0.46
C LEU A 64 3.67 4.45 -1.73
N VAL A 65 2.40 4.61 -2.11
CA VAL A 65 2.00 5.43 -3.26
C VAL A 65 1.24 6.66 -2.80
N LYS A 66 1.64 7.82 -3.32
CA LYS A 66 0.85 9.04 -3.23
C LYS A 66 0.10 9.21 -4.55
N PRO A 67 -1.19 8.86 -4.63
CA PRO A 67 -1.95 8.98 -5.86
C PRO A 67 -2.09 10.44 -6.28
N ARG A 68 -2.30 10.64 -7.59
CA ARG A 68 -2.71 11.95 -8.09
C ARG A 68 -4.09 12.27 -7.51
N ALA A 69 -4.29 13.53 -7.10
CA ALA A 69 -5.50 14.04 -6.48
C ALA A 69 -6.66 14.19 -7.49
N ASN A 70 -6.91 13.17 -8.31
CA ASN A 70 -7.91 13.18 -9.38
C ASN A 70 -9.30 12.74 -8.90
N ASN A 71 -9.39 12.06 -7.75
CA ASN A 71 -10.65 11.70 -7.12
C ASN A 71 -10.87 12.57 -5.88
N PRO A 72 -12.03 13.26 -5.74
CA PRO A 72 -12.36 14.06 -4.57
C PRO A 72 -12.15 13.32 -3.23
N ARG A 73 -12.46 12.02 -3.18
CA ARG A 73 -12.22 11.18 -2.00
C ARG A 73 -10.74 11.08 -1.65
N ILE A 74 -9.87 10.87 -2.64
CA ILE A 74 -8.41 10.80 -2.47
C ILE A 74 -7.86 12.14 -1.96
N VAL A 75 -8.38 13.25 -2.48
CA VAL A 75 -7.97 14.61 -2.04
C VAL A 75 -8.29 14.83 -0.56
N ARG A 76 -9.47 14.39 -0.12
CA ARG A 76 -9.99 14.62 1.24
C ARG A 76 -9.37 13.73 2.30
N GLN A 77 -8.95 12.53 1.93
CA GLN A 77 -8.29 11.60 2.85
C GLN A 77 -6.86 12.01 3.21
N GLN A 78 -6.30 13.08 2.61
CA GLN A 78 -4.98 13.65 2.91
C GLN A 78 -3.96 12.60 3.37
N GLY A 79 -3.57 11.70 2.47
CA GLY A 79 -2.75 10.55 2.83
C GLY A 79 -2.10 9.85 1.64
N GLY A 80 -1.35 8.80 1.93
CA GLY A 80 -0.81 7.86 0.96
C GLY A 80 -1.49 6.49 1.09
N PHE A 81 -1.35 5.66 0.08
CA PHE A 81 -1.82 4.28 0.08
C PHE A 81 -0.62 3.34 0.13
N LEU A 82 -0.79 2.21 0.80
CA LEU A 82 0.18 1.12 0.76
C LEU A 82 -0.35 0.06 -0.21
N ILE A 83 0.45 -0.29 -1.21
CA ILE A 83 0.21 -1.43 -2.09
C ILE A 83 1.01 -2.59 -1.51
N PHE A 84 0.30 -3.68 -1.19
CA PHE A 84 0.92 -4.90 -0.68
C PHE A 84 1.12 -5.88 -1.82
N GLY A 85 2.38 -6.27 -2.02
CA GLY A 85 2.73 -7.42 -2.81
C GLY A 85 2.27 -8.74 -2.18
N ILE A 86 2.59 -9.84 -2.87
CA ILE A 86 2.32 -11.21 -2.45
C ILE A 86 3.63 -11.96 -2.23
N GLN A 87 3.63 -12.94 -1.32
CA GLN A 87 4.77 -13.83 -1.12
C GLN A 87 4.65 -15.08 -2.00
N GLU A 88 4.96 -16.26 -1.47
CA GLU A 88 4.93 -17.52 -2.21
C GLU A 88 3.52 -17.97 -2.56
N SER A 89 2.55 -17.64 -1.70
CA SER A 89 1.13 -17.92 -1.92
C SER A 89 0.31 -16.64 -2.06
N LYS A 90 -0.85 -16.74 -2.71
CA LYS A 90 -1.81 -15.62 -2.84
C LYS A 90 -2.42 -15.20 -1.51
N GLU A 91 -2.36 -16.08 -0.52
CA GLU A 91 -2.92 -15.88 0.81
C GLU A 91 -1.93 -15.17 1.74
N GLU A 92 -0.65 -15.10 1.34
CA GLU A 92 0.41 -14.47 2.10
C GLU A 92 0.73 -13.07 1.57
N GLN A 93 0.42 -12.07 2.40
CA GLN A 93 0.79 -10.68 2.14
C GLN A 93 2.30 -10.45 2.25
N ALA A 94 2.84 -9.53 1.45
CA ALA A 94 4.23 -9.08 1.56
C ALA A 94 4.62 -8.67 3.00
N ILE A 95 5.86 -8.99 3.38
CA ILE A 95 6.42 -8.60 4.67
C ILE A 95 6.61 -7.08 4.68
N MET A 96 5.95 -6.40 5.62
CA MET A 96 6.15 -4.98 5.86
C MET A 96 7.42 -4.76 6.69
N ASP A 97 8.15 -3.68 6.39
CA ASP A 97 9.23 -3.21 7.25
C ASP A 97 8.71 -2.94 8.68
N GLU A 98 9.34 -3.57 9.67
CA GLU A 98 8.97 -3.40 11.08
C GLU A 98 9.04 -1.94 11.53
N ASN A 99 9.91 -1.13 10.90
CA ASN A 99 10.02 0.31 11.19
C ASN A 99 8.76 1.10 10.79
N TRP A 100 7.93 0.55 9.90
CA TRP A 100 6.67 1.18 9.47
C TRP A 100 5.51 0.82 10.40
N ILE A 101 5.68 -0.21 11.24
CA ILE A 101 4.68 -0.64 12.20
C ILE A 101 4.81 0.23 13.45
N ALA A 102 3.75 0.98 13.77
CA ALA A 102 3.70 1.77 14.99
C ALA A 102 3.91 0.85 16.21
N THR A 103 5.00 1.05 16.94
CA THR A 103 5.29 0.33 18.19
C THR A 103 4.20 0.60 19.23
N LYS A 104 4.07 -0.29 20.23
CA LYS A 104 3.07 -0.17 21.30
C LYS A 104 3.07 1.20 21.99
N GLU A 105 4.20 1.88 22.03
CA GLU A 105 4.39 3.22 22.61
C GLU A 105 3.69 4.34 21.83
N LYS A 106 3.33 4.11 20.55
CA LYS A 106 2.63 5.08 19.68
C LYS A 106 1.16 4.71 19.45
N ARG A 107 0.61 3.77 20.23
CA ARG A 107 -0.78 3.34 20.07
C ARG A 107 -1.75 4.35 20.68
N LEU A 108 -2.66 4.88 19.88
CA LEU A 108 -3.80 5.65 20.35
C LEU A 108 -4.90 4.68 20.81
N ILE A 109 -5.11 4.59 22.13
CA ILE A 109 -6.22 3.82 22.70
C ILE A 109 -7.35 4.81 23.01
N ILE A 110 -8.49 4.62 22.36
CA ILE A 110 -9.66 5.47 22.54
C ILE A 110 -10.70 4.68 23.33
N ASP A 111 -11.14 5.25 24.45
CA ASP A 111 -12.24 4.70 25.23
C ASP A 111 -13.57 4.79 24.45
N ALA A 112 -14.41 3.76 24.59
CA ALA A 112 -15.65 3.66 23.84
C ALA A 112 -16.63 4.81 24.15
N GLN A 113 -16.67 5.29 25.40
CA GLN A 113 -17.54 6.40 25.81
C GLN A 113 -17.07 7.73 25.23
N SER A 114 -15.76 7.87 25.01
CA SER A 114 -15.16 9.09 24.45
C SER A 114 -15.36 9.24 22.94
N LYS A 115 -15.79 8.18 22.25
CA LYS A 115 -15.91 8.14 20.78
C LYS A 115 -16.82 9.25 20.24
N GLN A 116 -17.98 9.47 20.86
CA GLN A 116 -18.96 10.44 20.37
C GLN A 116 -18.44 11.88 20.49
N GLY A 117 -17.86 12.23 21.64
CA GLY A 117 -17.26 13.55 21.85
C GLY A 117 -16.09 13.82 20.90
N ILE A 118 -15.26 12.82 20.61
CA ILE A 118 -14.18 12.94 19.62
C ILE A 118 -14.75 13.19 18.22
N LEU A 119 -15.81 12.50 17.82
CA LEU A 119 -16.46 12.73 16.52
C LEU A 119 -17.05 14.14 16.40
N GLU A 120 -17.63 14.66 17.47
CA GLU A 120 -18.16 16.04 17.51
C GLU A 120 -17.03 17.08 17.41
N GLN A 121 -15.93 16.87 18.13
CA GLN A 121 -14.74 17.71 18.03
C GLN A 121 -14.14 17.67 16.62
N LEU A 122 -13.97 16.47 16.03
CA LEU A 122 -13.48 16.34 14.66
C LEU A 122 -14.41 17.03 13.65
N SER A 123 -15.72 16.93 13.85
CA SER A 123 -16.70 17.61 13.00
C SER A 123 -16.59 19.13 13.07
N SER A 124 -16.25 19.71 14.23
CA SER A 124 -16.05 21.17 14.34
C SER A 124 -14.77 21.64 13.63
N PHE A 125 -13.76 20.77 13.51
CA PHE A 125 -12.57 20.97 12.67
C PHE A 125 -12.81 20.67 11.18
N GLY A 126 -14.04 20.37 10.76
CA GLY A 126 -14.38 20.07 9.37
C GLY A 126 -13.99 18.65 8.93
N ILE A 127 -13.63 17.77 9.88
CA ILE A 127 -13.35 16.35 9.65
C ILE A 127 -14.61 15.58 10.01
N SER A 128 -15.44 15.28 9.02
CA SER A 128 -16.70 14.55 9.17
C SER A 128 -16.83 13.49 8.08
N HIS A 129 -17.76 12.57 8.23
CA HIS A 129 -18.03 11.56 7.20
C HIS A 129 -18.33 12.19 5.83
N GLN A 130 -19.03 13.32 5.77
CA GLN A 130 -19.37 14.01 4.52
C GLN A 130 -18.15 14.67 3.85
N THR A 131 -17.25 15.22 4.67
CA THR A 131 -16.02 15.83 4.15
C THR A 131 -15.04 14.76 3.69
N LEU A 132 -15.05 13.56 4.28
CA LEU A 132 -14.22 12.43 3.84
C LEU A 132 -14.79 11.67 2.63
N PHE A 133 -16.12 11.56 2.51
CA PHE A 133 -16.83 10.79 1.47
C PHE A 133 -17.73 11.71 0.63
N PRO A 134 -17.19 12.35 -0.43
CA PRO A 134 -17.92 13.27 -1.31
C PRO A 134 -18.99 12.61 -2.18
N GLU A 135 -19.05 11.29 -2.24
CA GLU A 135 -19.90 10.57 -3.19
C GLU A 135 -21.39 10.89 -2.98
N LEU A 136 -22.16 10.95 -4.08
CA LEU A 136 -23.58 11.32 -4.09
C LEU A 136 -24.43 10.49 -3.11
N ASP A 137 -24.16 9.18 -3.00
CA ASP A 137 -24.87 8.29 -2.07
C ASP A 137 -24.65 8.68 -0.60
N SER A 138 -23.41 9.06 -0.23
CA SER A 138 -23.06 9.51 1.12
C SER A 138 -23.75 10.84 1.45
N GLN A 139 -23.83 11.75 0.47
CA GLN A 139 -24.53 13.03 0.60
C GLN A 139 -26.05 12.83 0.76
N ALA A 140 -26.65 11.93 -0.03
CA ALA A 140 -28.08 11.64 0.01
C ALA A 140 -28.51 11.02 1.36
N ARG A 141 -27.73 10.05 1.89
CA ARG A 141 -28.01 9.46 3.21
C ARG A 141 -28.02 10.51 4.32
N TYR A 142 -27.07 11.44 4.30
CA TYR A 142 -27.03 12.52 5.29
C TYR A 142 -28.23 13.45 5.22
N ILE A 143 -28.69 13.82 4.02
CA ILE A 143 -29.90 14.63 3.84
C ILE A 143 -31.10 13.90 4.45
N ILE A 144 -31.28 12.62 4.15
CA ILE A 144 -32.38 11.80 4.67
C ILE A 144 -32.34 11.74 6.20
N GLU A 145 -31.17 11.51 6.79
CA GLU A 145 -30.97 11.39 8.24
C GLU A 145 -31.29 12.71 8.97
N ARG A 146 -30.81 13.84 8.44
CA ARG A 146 -31.11 15.18 8.97
C ARG A 146 -32.59 15.55 8.87
N HIS A 147 -33.30 15.04 7.86
CA HIS A 147 -34.74 15.25 7.70
C HIS A 147 -35.58 14.31 8.57
N LYS A 148 -35.11 13.09 8.87
CA LYS A 148 -35.75 12.18 9.83
C LYS A 148 -35.76 12.77 11.24
N ASP A 149 -34.63 13.32 11.70
CA ASP A 149 -34.53 13.92 13.04
C ASP A 149 -35.45 15.14 13.26
N LYS A 150 -35.79 15.86 12.19
CA LYS A 150 -36.74 16.98 12.24
C LYS A 150 -38.20 16.52 12.31
N SER A 151 -38.53 15.34 11.78
CA SER A 151 -39.89 14.80 11.84
C SER A 151 -40.25 14.21 13.21
N THR A 152 -39.27 13.74 13.97
CA THR A 152 -39.49 13.10 15.29
C THR A 152 -39.53 14.10 16.46
N LYS A 153 -39.05 15.34 16.27
CA LYS A 153 -39.11 16.41 17.29
C LYS A 153 -40.40 17.24 17.26
N ASN A 154 -41.30 16.99 16.31
CA ASN A 154 -42.59 17.67 16.18
C ASN A 154 -43.78 16.75 16.53
N LYS A 155 -43.59 15.78 17.42
CA LYS A 155 -44.68 14.95 17.93
C LYS A 155 -44.64 14.86 19.45
#